data_AF-A0A1Q7WNJ9-F1
#
_entry.id   AF-A0A1Q7WNJ9-F1
#
_cell.length_a   1.000
_cell.length_b   1.000
_cell.length_c   1.000
_cell.angle_alpha   90.00
_cell.angle_beta   90.00
_cell.angle_gamma   90.00
#
_symmetry.space_group_name_H-M   'P 1'
#
loop_
_entity.id
_entity.type
_entity.pdbx_description
1 polymer ?
#
loop_
_entity_poly.entity_id
_entity_poly.type
_entity_poly.pdbx_seq_one_letter_code
_entity_poly.pdbx_strand_id
1 'polypeptide(L)'
;MIVALNAWTGELVPAIDKLITPVRGQVLAYGPHAPVFTTSMSVDFTDTEEYWQQTVDGTIVLGGCRAIAPGCDIGVGVDQPTTEVQTALEQVFPQLFPSLTNLQVVQRWAGVMAFTPDLLPIVDQLKDMPRAWVVCGFSGHGKLCAKKLVHSGEKKILSSVTCTVIT
;
A
#
# COMPACT_ATOMS: atom_id res chain seq x y z
N MET A 1 -0.05 -15.42 19.60
CA MET A 1 0.42 -15.48 18.20
C MET A 1 -0.28 -14.37 17.42
N ILE A 2 0.41 -13.70 16.49
CA ILE A 2 -0.17 -12.66 15.65
C ILE A 2 0.11 -13.04 14.19
N VAL A 3 -0.95 -13.11 13.37
CA VAL A 3 -0.88 -13.30 11.93
C VAL A 3 -0.94 -11.92 11.28
N ALA A 4 0.17 -11.47 10.70
CA ALA A 4 0.30 -10.15 10.08
C ALA A 4 0.85 -10.26 8.65
N LEU A 5 0.23 -11.12 7.83
CA LEU A 5 0.68 -11.43 6.47
C LEU A 5 0.00 -10.55 5.40
N ASN A 6 -0.76 -9.53 5.79
CA ASN A 6 -1.44 -8.60 4.89
C ASN A 6 -2.19 -9.32 3.73
N ALA A 7 -1.83 -9.09 2.47
CA ALA A 7 -2.48 -9.68 1.29
C ALA A 7 -2.46 -11.21 1.28
N TRP A 8 -1.45 -11.83 1.90
CA TRP A 8 -1.29 -13.29 1.96
C TRP A 8 -2.00 -13.92 3.18
N THR A 9 -2.75 -13.14 3.95
CA THR A 9 -3.45 -13.64 5.15
C THR A 9 -4.48 -14.71 4.82
N GLY A 10 -5.15 -14.62 3.66
CA GLY A 10 -6.13 -15.61 3.20
C GLY A 10 -5.55 -17.01 3.02
N GLU A 11 -4.26 -17.12 2.64
CA GLU A 11 -3.58 -18.41 2.44
C GLU A 11 -3.41 -19.19 3.75
N LEU A 12 -3.20 -18.48 4.86
CA LEU A 12 -3.04 -19.08 6.19
C LEU A 12 -4.36 -19.13 6.97
N VAL A 13 -5.22 -18.14 6.78
CA VAL A 13 -6.51 -17.99 7.47
C VAL A 13 -7.63 -17.83 6.44
N PRO A 14 -8.21 -18.95 5.95
CA PRO A 14 -9.23 -18.92 4.89
C PRO A 14 -10.48 -18.09 5.22
N ALA A 15 -10.78 -17.90 6.51
CA ALA A 15 -11.87 -17.03 6.96
C ALA A 15 -11.68 -15.55 6.56
N ILE A 16 -10.44 -15.11 6.30
CA ILE A 16 -10.11 -13.74 5.91
C ILE A 16 -10.07 -13.58 4.39
N ASP A 17 -9.92 -14.66 3.63
CA ASP A 17 -9.74 -14.64 2.17
C ASP A 17 -10.82 -13.84 1.44
N LYS A 18 -12.08 -13.95 1.87
CA LYS A 18 -13.22 -13.22 1.28
C LYS A 18 -13.37 -11.77 1.78
N LEU A 19 -12.60 -11.38 2.79
CA LEU A 19 -12.67 -10.05 3.41
C LEU A 19 -11.61 -9.11 2.86
N ILE A 20 -10.63 -9.64 2.13
CA ILE A 20 -9.55 -8.86 1.54
C ILE A 20 -9.49 -9.07 0.04
N THR A 21 -9.29 -7.98 -0.69
CA THR A 21 -8.99 -8.00 -2.11
C THR A 21 -7.51 -7.68 -2.28
N PRO A 22 -6.71 -8.55 -2.90
CA PRO A 22 -5.31 -8.23 -3.21
C PRO A 22 -5.29 -7.13 -4.26
N VAL A 23 -4.47 -6.10 -4.04
CA VAL A 23 -4.28 -5.02 -5.00
C VAL A 23 -2.81 -4.71 -5.12
N ARG A 24 -2.25 -4.84 -6.31
CA ARG A 24 -0.84 -4.52 -6.55
C ARG A 24 -0.63 -3.01 -6.60
N GLY A 25 0.42 -2.55 -5.93
CA GLY A 25 0.96 -1.20 -6.03
C GLY A 25 2.38 -1.28 -6.57
N GLN A 26 2.75 -0.34 -7.44
CA GLN A 26 4.05 -0.33 -8.10
C GLN A 26 4.80 0.96 -7.78
N VAL A 27 6.12 0.84 -7.65
CA VAL A 27 6.99 1.93 -7.20
C VAL A 27 8.31 1.86 -7.95
N LEU A 28 8.92 3.02 -8.18
CA LEU A 28 10.30 3.15 -8.61
C LEU A 28 11.08 4.09 -7.69
N ALA A 29 12.40 3.95 -7.71
CA ALA A 29 13.31 4.86 -7.04
C ALA A 29 14.29 5.46 -8.04
N TYR A 30 14.42 6.78 -7.99
CA TYR A 30 15.51 7.49 -8.65
C TYR A 30 16.73 7.55 -7.74
N GLY A 31 17.92 7.58 -8.34
CA GLY A 31 19.18 7.77 -7.61
C GLY A 31 19.21 9.09 -6.83
N PRO A 32 20.19 9.27 -5.93
CA PRO A 32 20.33 10.48 -5.14
C PRO A 32 20.34 11.75 -5.98
N HIS A 33 19.51 12.72 -5.60
CA HIS A 33 19.46 14.06 -6.17
C HIS A 33 19.63 15.10 -5.07
N ALA A 34 20.08 16.31 -5.43
CA ALA A 34 20.06 17.44 -4.51
C ALA A 34 18.65 17.64 -3.90
N PRO A 35 18.51 18.16 -2.68
CA PRO A 35 17.20 18.34 -2.06
C PRO A 35 16.26 19.19 -2.92
N VAL A 36 15.13 18.60 -3.31
CA VAL A 36 14.03 19.23 -4.06
C VAL A 36 12.75 19.17 -3.25
N PHE A 37 12.48 18.03 -2.60
CA PHE A 37 11.27 17.82 -1.79
C PHE A 37 11.65 17.69 -0.31
N THR A 38 11.13 18.60 0.52
CA THR A 38 11.35 18.56 1.98
C THR A 38 10.27 17.79 2.73
N THR A 39 9.17 17.46 2.07
CA THR A 39 8.04 16.69 2.60
C THR A 39 7.57 15.67 1.59
N SER A 40 6.92 14.60 2.06
CA SER A 40 6.20 13.67 1.18
C SER A 40 5.04 14.41 0.50
N MET A 41 4.77 14.05 -0.75
CA MET A 41 3.73 14.66 -1.58
C MET A 41 2.76 13.58 -2.06
N SER A 42 1.51 13.96 -2.24
CA SER A 42 0.51 13.22 -3.03
C SER A 42 -0.14 14.20 -4.01
N VAL A 43 -0.48 13.73 -5.19
CA VAL A 43 -1.14 14.49 -6.23
C VAL A 43 -2.13 13.61 -6.97
N ASP A 44 -3.26 14.20 -7.31
CA ASP A 44 -4.25 13.60 -8.20
C ASP A 44 -3.80 13.81 -9.66
N PHE A 45 -2.79 13.05 -10.09
CA PHE A 45 -2.27 13.08 -11.46
C PHE A 45 -2.93 12.01 -12.34
N THR A 46 -3.27 10.86 -11.74
CA THR A 46 -4.25 9.89 -12.24
C THR A 46 -5.32 9.62 -11.18
N ASP A 47 -6.44 8.98 -11.58
CA ASP A 47 -7.54 8.56 -10.68
C ASP A 47 -7.12 7.67 -9.48
N THR A 48 -5.85 7.23 -9.43
CA THR A 48 -5.30 6.42 -8.34
C THR A 48 -4.28 7.14 -7.46
N GLU A 49 -4.08 8.44 -7.69
CA GLU A 49 -3.10 9.31 -7.04
C GLU A 49 -1.63 8.85 -7.19
N GLU A 50 -0.73 9.81 -7.30
CA GLU A 50 0.71 9.62 -7.34
C GLU A 50 1.34 10.25 -6.12
N TYR A 51 2.26 9.53 -5.51
CA TYR A 51 2.91 9.99 -4.30
C TYR A 51 4.41 9.75 -4.37
N TRP A 52 5.16 10.67 -3.78
CA TRP A 52 6.60 10.52 -3.67
C TRP A 52 7.14 11.13 -2.40
N GLN A 53 8.37 10.72 -2.09
CA GLN A 53 9.16 11.27 -1.02
C GLN A 53 10.63 11.26 -1.44
N GLN A 54 11.34 12.34 -1.11
CA GLN A 54 12.80 12.34 -1.12
C GLN A 54 13.31 11.91 0.25
N THR A 55 14.16 10.89 0.27
CA THR A 55 14.82 10.39 1.49
C THR A 55 16.01 11.26 1.86
N VAL A 56 16.53 11.09 3.08
CA VAL A 56 17.63 11.91 3.63
C VAL A 56 18.94 11.76 2.86
N ASP A 57 19.13 10.63 2.17
CA ASP A 57 20.25 10.35 1.28
C ASP A 57 20.04 10.90 -0.15
N GLY A 58 18.92 11.58 -0.39
CA GLY A 58 18.60 12.24 -1.65
C GLY A 58 17.85 11.38 -2.66
N THR A 59 17.66 10.08 -2.40
CA THR A 59 16.87 9.19 -3.27
C THR A 59 15.41 9.65 -3.33
N ILE A 60 14.80 9.57 -4.51
CA ILE A 60 13.38 9.95 -4.69
C ILE A 60 12.60 8.67 -5.00
N VAL A 61 11.67 8.32 -4.11
CA VAL A 61 10.78 7.17 -4.26
C VAL A 61 9.43 7.66 -4.76
N LEU A 62 8.94 7.11 -5.86
CA LEU A 62 7.68 7.48 -6.52
C LEU A 62 6.83 6.23 -6.74
N GLY A 63 5.57 6.28 -6.30
CA GLY A 63 4.56 5.25 -6.54
C GLY A 63 3.24 5.87 -7.00
N GLY A 64 2.35 5.03 -7.56
CA GLY A 64 1.08 5.47 -8.13
C GLY A 64 0.83 4.85 -9.50
N CYS A 65 0.13 5.58 -10.38
CA CYS A 65 -0.21 5.23 -11.76
C CYS A 65 -0.93 3.89 -11.92
N ARG A 66 -1.58 3.42 -10.86
CA ARG A 66 -2.29 2.14 -10.84
C ARG A 66 -3.48 2.13 -11.78
N ALA A 67 -4.10 3.30 -12.03
CA ALA A 67 -5.17 3.48 -13.01
C ALA A 67 -4.81 3.01 -14.43
N ILE A 68 -3.51 2.97 -14.75
CA ILE A 68 -2.99 2.54 -16.05
C ILE A 68 -2.92 1.01 -16.17
N ALA A 69 -2.84 0.30 -15.04
CA ALA A 69 -2.82 -1.16 -15.04
C ALA A 69 -4.18 -1.74 -15.51
N PRO A 70 -4.19 -2.87 -16.23
CA PRO A 70 -5.43 -3.59 -16.51
C PRO A 70 -6.21 -3.89 -15.22
N GLY A 71 -7.48 -3.46 -15.16
CA GLY A 71 -8.32 -3.61 -13.97
C GLY A 71 -7.80 -2.86 -12.74
N CYS A 72 -6.97 -1.83 -12.91
CA CYS A 72 -6.35 -1.06 -11.84
C CYS A 72 -5.58 -1.93 -10.84
N ASP A 73 -4.98 -3.04 -11.29
CA ASP A 73 -4.27 -4.02 -10.45
C ASP A 73 -5.12 -4.64 -9.32
N ILE A 74 -6.45 -4.51 -9.39
CA ILE A 74 -7.40 -5.11 -8.44
C ILE A 74 -7.48 -6.62 -8.70
N GLY A 75 -7.37 -7.41 -7.64
CA GLY A 75 -7.32 -8.87 -7.71
C GLY A 75 -5.95 -9.43 -8.08
N VAL A 76 -4.93 -8.58 -8.27
CA VAL A 76 -3.59 -9.01 -8.66
C VAL A 76 -2.76 -9.36 -7.41
N GLY A 77 -2.53 -10.66 -7.22
CA GLY A 77 -1.73 -11.23 -6.12
C GLY A 77 -0.25 -11.44 -6.44
N VAL A 78 0.29 -10.76 -7.45
CA VAL A 78 1.69 -10.89 -7.88
C VAL A 78 2.45 -9.62 -7.55
N ASP A 79 3.71 -9.72 -7.12
CA ASP A 79 4.56 -8.62 -6.66
C ASP A 79 5.58 -8.15 -7.72
N GLN A 80 5.30 -8.40 -8.99
CA GLN A 80 6.15 -8.00 -10.12
C GLN A 80 5.65 -6.69 -10.76
N PRO A 81 6.52 -5.71 -11.04
CA PRO A 81 6.18 -4.54 -11.86
C PRO A 81 5.75 -4.89 -13.28
N THR A 82 4.95 -4.01 -13.90
CA THR A 82 4.58 -4.10 -15.31
C THR A 82 5.10 -2.91 -16.10
N THR A 83 5.40 -3.14 -17.38
CA THR A 83 6.00 -2.13 -18.25
C THR A 83 5.12 -0.89 -18.39
N GLU A 84 3.80 -1.07 -18.47
CA GLU A 84 2.84 0.02 -18.69
C GLU A 84 2.82 1.01 -17.52
N VAL A 85 2.74 0.49 -16.29
CA VAL A 85 2.72 1.32 -15.07
C VAL A 85 4.09 1.94 -14.82
N GLN A 86 5.19 1.21 -15.03
CA GLN A 86 6.53 1.76 -14.88
C GLN A 86 6.79 2.89 -15.89
N THR A 87 6.33 2.73 -17.14
CA THR A 87 6.40 3.79 -18.15
C THR A 87 5.60 5.01 -17.71
N ALA A 88 4.39 4.82 -17.17
CA ALA A 88 3.57 5.93 -16.67
C ALA A 88 4.24 6.66 -15.49
N LEU A 89 4.80 5.93 -14.52
CA LEU A 89 5.54 6.50 -13.39
C LEU A 89 6.71 7.37 -13.85
N GLU A 90 7.45 6.92 -14.87
CA GLU A 90 8.57 7.70 -15.43
C GLU A 90 8.13 9.01 -16.10
N GLN A 91 6.85 9.16 -16.46
CA GLN A 91 6.30 10.39 -17.04
C GLN A 91 5.77 11.39 -16.00
N VAL A 92 5.59 10.99 -14.73
CA VAL A 92 5.02 11.86 -13.69
C VAL A 92 5.88 13.11 -13.47
N PHE A 93 7.18 12.94 -13.20
CA PHE A 93 8.06 14.08 -12.93
C PHE A 93 8.34 14.96 -14.15
N PRO A 94 8.61 14.42 -15.35
CA PRO A 94 8.73 15.26 -16.55
C PRO A 94 7.52 16.17 -16.81
N GLN A 95 6.30 15.71 -16.48
CA GLN A 95 5.07 16.48 -16.67
C GLN A 95 4.82 17.49 -15.53
N LEU A 96 5.06 17.11 -14.29
CA LEU A 96 4.80 17.96 -13.12
C LEU A 96 5.93 18.96 -12.83
N PHE A 97 7.18 18.55 -13.05
CA PHE A 97 8.37 19.34 -12.76
C PHE A 97 9.34 19.32 -13.95
N PRO A 98 9.05 20.03 -15.05
CA PRO A 98 9.88 20.00 -16.25
C PRO A 98 11.34 20.43 -16.04
N SER A 99 11.62 21.19 -14.98
CA SER A 99 12.99 21.59 -14.58
C SER A 99 13.77 20.49 -13.85
N LEU A 100 13.10 19.46 -13.34
CA LEU A 100 13.72 18.32 -12.66
C LEU A 100 14.23 17.34 -13.72
N THR A 101 15.52 17.43 -13.99
CA THR A 101 16.19 16.68 -15.07
C THR A 101 17.24 15.72 -14.51
N ASN A 102 17.78 14.84 -15.37
CA ASN A 102 18.84 13.89 -15.03
C ASN A 102 18.49 12.89 -13.90
N LEU A 103 17.19 12.61 -13.74
CA LEU A 103 16.76 11.55 -12.84
C LEU A 103 17.04 10.18 -13.47
N GLN A 104 17.80 9.34 -12.76
CA GLN A 104 18.09 7.98 -13.19
C GLN A 104 17.33 6.99 -12.31
N VAL A 105 16.51 6.13 -12.91
CA VAL A 105 15.86 5.05 -12.17
C VAL A 105 16.92 4.01 -11.77
N VAL A 106 17.04 3.77 -10.47
CA VAL A 106 18.00 2.79 -9.91
C VAL A 106 17.31 1.50 -9.47
N GLN A 107 16.02 1.56 -9.12
CA GLN A 107 15.25 0.39 -8.67
C GLN A 107 13.78 0.50 -9.07
N ARG A 108 13.14 -0.65 -9.26
CA ARG A 108 11.70 -0.81 -9.52
C ARG A 108 11.21 -2.01 -8.72
N TRP A 109 10.04 -1.90 -8.11
CA TRP A 109 9.42 -3.01 -7.39
C TRP A 109 7.90 -2.86 -7.37
N ALA A 110 7.21 -3.95 -7.06
CA ALA A 110 5.79 -3.91 -6.76
C ALA A 110 5.55 -4.63 -5.43
N GLY A 111 4.38 -4.40 -4.86
CA GLY A 111 3.94 -5.05 -3.63
C GLY A 111 2.43 -5.21 -3.65
N VAL A 112 1.96 -6.26 -2.99
CA VAL A 112 0.53 -6.57 -2.91
C VAL A 112 -0.04 -6.03 -1.60
N MET A 113 -1.08 -5.21 -1.72
CA MET A 113 -1.84 -4.65 -0.60
C MET A 113 -3.12 -5.48 -0.39
N ALA A 114 -3.63 -5.51 0.83
CA ALA A 114 -4.95 -6.05 1.12
C ALA A 114 -5.95 -4.91 1.27
N PHE A 115 -6.90 -4.79 0.35
CA PHE A 115 -8.00 -3.84 0.44
C PHE A 115 -9.21 -4.50 1.11
N THR A 116 -9.81 -3.83 2.07
CA THR A 116 -11.10 -4.23 2.66
C THR A 116 -12.24 -3.42 2.03
N PRO A 117 -13.49 -3.91 2.05
CA PRO A 117 -14.62 -3.18 1.48
C PRO A 117 -14.86 -1.80 2.10
N ASP A 118 -14.52 -1.63 3.38
CA ASP A 118 -14.66 -0.38 4.13
C ASP A 118 -13.35 0.42 4.25
N LEU A 119 -12.27 -0.08 3.63
CA LEU A 119 -10.91 0.47 3.68
C LEU A 119 -10.28 0.54 5.08
N LEU A 120 -10.88 -0.13 6.07
CA LEU A 120 -10.37 -0.20 7.43
C LEU A 120 -9.59 -1.49 7.69
N PRO A 121 -8.52 -1.44 8.52
CA PRO A 121 -7.77 -2.64 8.85
C PRO A 121 -8.60 -3.63 9.66
N ILE A 122 -8.39 -4.91 9.41
CA ILE A 122 -8.95 -6.00 10.20
C ILE A 122 -7.98 -6.29 11.35
N VAL A 123 -8.46 -6.14 12.57
CA VAL A 123 -7.76 -6.52 13.80
C VAL A 123 -8.72 -7.34 14.66
N ASP A 124 -8.58 -8.66 14.65
CA ASP A 124 -9.52 -9.53 15.36
C ASP A 124 -8.86 -10.81 15.88
N GLN A 125 -9.52 -11.48 16.81
CA GLN A 125 -9.15 -12.77 17.34
C GLN A 125 -9.68 -13.89 16.43
N LEU A 126 -8.85 -14.90 16.15
CA LEU A 126 -9.28 -16.05 15.35
C LEU A 126 -10.22 -16.95 16.16
N LYS A 127 -11.44 -17.17 15.67
CA LYS A 127 -12.48 -17.98 16.34
C LYS A 127 -11.97 -19.37 16.74
N ASP A 128 -11.27 -20.04 15.82
CA ASP A 128 -10.76 -21.41 16.04
C ASP A 128 -9.44 -21.47 16.83
N MET A 129 -8.82 -20.30 17.09
CA MET A 129 -7.54 -20.21 17.79
C MET A 129 -7.57 -19.05 18.82
N PRO A 130 -8.10 -19.29 20.04
CA PRO A 130 -8.30 -18.24 21.04
C PRO A 130 -7.03 -17.52 21.54
N ARG A 131 -5.83 -17.98 21.16
CA ARG A 131 -4.55 -17.30 21.46
C ARG A 131 -3.91 -16.65 20.24
N ALA A 132 -4.65 -16.57 19.14
CA ALA A 132 -4.20 -16.03 17.86
C ALA A 132 -5.04 -14.81 17.45
N TRP A 133 -4.35 -13.79 16.94
CA TRP A 133 -4.93 -12.57 16.40
C TRP A 133 -4.52 -12.41 14.96
N VAL A 134 -5.34 -11.76 14.15
CA VAL A 134 -5.05 -11.36 12.79
C VAL A 134 -4.99 -9.84 12.68
N VAL A 135 -4.04 -9.34 11.90
CA VAL A 135 -3.82 -7.93 11.62
C VAL A 135 -3.52 -7.77 10.12
N CYS A 136 -4.50 -7.33 9.33
CA CYS A 136 -4.36 -7.20 7.87
C CYS A 136 -5.31 -6.13 7.29
N GLY A 137 -5.41 -6.00 5.97
CA GLY A 137 -6.46 -5.17 5.34
C GLY A 137 -6.19 -3.67 5.39
N PHE A 138 -4.93 -3.25 5.45
CA PHE A 138 -4.58 -1.83 5.63
C PHE A 138 -4.88 -0.92 4.44
N SER A 139 -5.36 -1.47 3.32
CA SER A 139 -5.88 -0.71 2.17
C SER A 139 -4.95 0.41 1.69
N GLY A 140 -3.64 0.11 1.60
CA GLY A 140 -2.60 1.05 1.16
C GLY A 140 -2.04 1.99 2.23
N HIS A 141 -2.64 2.05 3.42
CA HIS A 141 -2.25 2.98 4.50
C HIS A 141 -1.40 2.33 5.60
N GLY A 142 -0.91 1.10 5.39
CA GLY A 142 -0.23 0.31 6.41
C GLY A 142 0.97 1.00 7.05
N LYS A 143 1.76 1.76 6.28
CA LYS A 143 2.91 2.51 6.81
C LYS A 143 2.51 3.60 7.81
N LEU A 144 1.35 4.22 7.63
CA LEU A 144 0.80 5.24 8.54
C LEU A 144 0.15 4.59 9.78
N CYS A 145 -0.59 3.49 9.57
CA CYS A 145 -1.34 2.81 10.63
C CYS A 145 -0.47 1.95 11.55
N ALA A 146 0.68 1.46 11.09
CA ALA A 146 1.56 0.58 11.86
C ALA A 146 1.99 1.17 13.22
N LYS A 147 2.24 2.48 13.29
CA LYS A 147 2.66 3.13 14.55
C LYS A 147 1.54 3.20 15.60
N LYS A 148 0.27 3.26 15.19
CA LYS A 148 -0.87 3.33 16.11
C LYS A 148 -1.19 1.97 16.75
N LEU A 149 -0.98 0.88 16.01
CA LEU A 149 -1.28 -0.48 16.49
C LEU A 149 -0.31 -0.98 17.57
N VAL A 150 0.95 -0.53 17.55
CA VAL A 150 1.94 -0.90 18.58
C VAL A 150 1.59 -0.28 19.95
N HIS A 151 0.87 0.84 19.97
CA HIS A 151 0.50 1.52 21.21
C HIS A 151 -0.88 1.09 21.76
N SER A 152 -1.73 0.43 20.96
CA SER A 152 -3.08 0.01 21.37
C SER A 152 -3.12 -1.41 21.95
N GLY A 153 -2.10 -1.81 22.71
CA GLY A 153 -2.06 -3.09 23.44
C GLY A 153 -3.17 -3.27 24.48
N GLU A 154 -4.07 -2.29 24.63
CA GLU A 154 -5.20 -2.32 25.55
C GLU A 154 -6.51 -2.04 24.81
N LYS A 155 -7.36 -3.08 24.77
CA LYS A 155 -8.82 -3.10 24.68
C LYS A 155 -9.53 -1.89 24.03
N LYS A 156 -10.26 -2.21 22.95
CA LYS A 156 -11.34 -1.46 22.26
C LYS A 156 -10.90 -0.54 21.11
N ILE A 157 -11.04 -1.05 19.89
CA ILE A 157 -11.47 -0.26 18.74
C ILE A 157 -12.53 -1.07 17.99
N LEU A 158 -13.70 -1.25 18.59
CA LEU A 158 -14.90 -1.75 17.91
C LEU A 158 -16.13 -1.27 18.72
N SER A 159 -16.58 -0.06 18.44
CA SER A 159 -17.96 0.35 18.77
C SER A 159 -18.57 1.33 17.77
N SER A 160 -17.99 1.52 16.57
CA SER A 160 -18.61 2.39 15.56
C SER A 160 -18.27 2.05 14.11
N VAL A 161 -17.77 0.85 13.84
CA VAL A 161 -17.72 0.33 12.46
C VAL A 161 -18.67 -0.85 12.45
N THR A 162 -19.70 -0.74 11.62
CA THR A 162 -20.79 -1.72 11.48
C THR A 162 -20.18 -3.07 11.16
N CYS A 163 -19.98 -3.86 12.21
CA CYS A 163 -19.61 -5.25 12.13
C CYS A 163 -20.77 -5.94 11.41
N THR A 164 -20.61 -6.27 10.13
CA THR A 164 -21.45 -7.30 9.52
C THR A 164 -21.14 -8.57 10.30
N VAL A 165 -22.00 -8.85 11.27
CA VAL A 165 -21.98 -10.08 12.07
C VAL A 165 -22.10 -11.22 11.07
N ILE A 166 -21.02 -11.97 10.90
CA ILE A 166 -21.06 -13.27 10.22
C ILE A 166 -21.73 -14.23 11.20
N THR A 167 -23.05 -14.39 11.06
CA THR A 167 -23.79 -15.61 11.46
C THR A 167 -23.68 -16.65 10.38
#